data_AF-A0A6L9G8H7-F1
#
_entry.id   AF-A0A6L9G8H7-F1
#
_cell.length_a   1.000
_cell.length_b   1.000
_cell.length_c   1.000
_cell.angle_alpha   90.00
_cell.angle_beta   90.00
_cell.angle_gamma   90.00
#
_symmetry.space_group_name_H-M   'P 1'
#
loop_
_entity.id
_entity.type
_entity.pdbx_description
1 polymer ?
#
loop_
_entity_poly.entity_id
_entity_poly.type
_entity_poly.pdbx_seq_one_letter_code
_entity_poly.pdbx_strand_id
1 'polypeptide(L)'
;MDPQILTPILTGSFTLAAGAMGAVLAGSFAHRGENRRQQAEVNRQWVIDRRAVYANYLALAEVMHREIDSIASFLPYDGKVKIKPEDDGFISEGLTDYFASWEDELQPLLGELQLVASNNVANLADRVSGALMELTIFLERRQAFTSYYPVWFQAQDLIHVLRNEMRIELGLPSHGDSVRVEHNWPWLPSRPSAEYYIQDHSGQSDSEGTSRTGTRES
;
A
#
# COMPACT_ATOMS: atom_id res chain seq x y z
N MET A 1 87.06 -6.55 21.20
CA MET A 1 85.74 -7.10 20.83
C MET A 1 84.87 -5.92 20.46
N ASP A 2 84.63 -5.72 19.16
CA ASP A 2 83.99 -4.52 18.63
C ASP A 2 82.47 -4.52 18.85
N PRO A 3 81.90 -3.46 19.45
CA PRO A 3 80.45 -3.32 19.64
C PRO A 3 79.70 -2.84 18.37
N GLN A 4 80.36 -2.77 17.22
CA GLN A 4 79.81 -2.11 16.01
C GLN A 4 78.89 -2.98 15.13
N ILE A 5 78.72 -4.27 15.43
CA ILE A 5 77.91 -5.19 14.59
C ILE A 5 76.48 -5.37 15.12
N LEU A 6 76.17 -4.92 16.34
CA LEU A 6 74.85 -5.14 16.96
C LEU A 6 73.78 -4.13 16.53
N THR A 7 74.17 -2.93 16.10
CA THR A 7 73.22 -1.86 15.74
C THR A 7 72.44 -2.11 14.45
N PRO A 8 73.04 -2.55 13.32
CA PRO A 8 72.30 -2.69 12.06
C PRO A 8 71.28 -3.85 12.06
N ILE A 9 71.54 -4.93 12.83
CA ILE A 9 70.63 -6.08 12.95
C ILE A 9 69.37 -5.73 13.78
N LEU A 10 69.50 -4.82 14.75
CA LEU A 10 68.38 -4.33 15.56
C LEU A 10 67.51 -3.32 14.80
N THR A 11 68.09 -2.44 13.97
CA THR A 11 67.29 -1.51 13.13
C THR A 11 66.55 -2.22 11.98
N GLY A 12 67.10 -3.29 11.40
CA GLY A 12 66.47 -4.01 10.29
C GLY A 12 65.24 -4.85 10.69
N SER A 13 65.15 -5.27 11.95
CA SER A 13 64.00 -6.02 12.48
C SER A 13 62.83 -5.11 12.86
N PHE A 14 63.08 -3.89 13.34
CA PHE A 14 62.03 -2.92 13.64
C PHE A 14 61.34 -2.34 12.39
N THR A 15 62.06 -2.13 11.28
CA THR A 15 61.45 -1.63 10.03
C THR A 15 60.57 -2.67 9.34
N LEU A 16 60.94 -3.95 9.36
CA LEU A 16 60.11 -5.03 8.83
C LEU A 16 58.84 -5.27 9.67
N ALA A 17 58.95 -5.22 11.01
CA ALA A 17 57.81 -5.35 11.90
C ALA A 17 56.84 -4.16 11.78
N ALA A 18 57.35 -2.93 11.67
CA ALA A 18 56.53 -1.74 11.45
C ALA A 18 55.85 -1.73 10.06
N GLY A 19 56.54 -2.19 9.01
CA GLY A 19 55.97 -2.31 7.67
C GLY A 19 54.87 -3.37 7.55
N ALA A 20 55.07 -4.53 8.20
CA ALA A 20 54.05 -5.59 8.25
C ALA A 20 52.82 -5.19 9.07
N MET A 21 53.00 -4.55 10.23
CA MET A 21 51.88 -4.00 11.01
C MET A 21 51.15 -2.88 10.27
N GLY A 22 51.87 -1.99 9.57
CA GLY A 22 51.27 -0.93 8.75
C GLY A 22 50.42 -1.48 7.60
N ALA A 23 50.88 -2.52 6.91
CA ALA A 23 50.14 -3.17 5.82
C ALA A 23 48.89 -3.91 6.31
N VAL A 24 48.95 -4.60 7.46
CA VAL A 24 47.79 -5.29 8.06
C VAL A 24 46.74 -4.28 8.53
N LEU A 25 47.16 -3.18 9.16
CA LEU A 25 46.25 -2.11 9.57
C LEU A 25 45.63 -1.42 8.35
N ALA A 26 46.42 -1.07 7.33
CA ALA A 26 45.92 -0.49 6.09
C ALA A 26 44.95 -1.43 5.35
N GLY A 27 45.23 -2.73 5.31
CA GLY A 27 44.34 -3.76 4.75
C GLY A 27 43.03 -3.88 5.53
N SER A 28 43.06 -3.81 6.86
CA SER A 28 41.87 -3.82 7.71
C SER A 28 41.00 -2.57 7.53
N PHE A 29 41.62 -1.39 7.40
CA PHE A 29 40.89 -0.15 7.12
C PHE A 29 40.31 -0.12 5.70
N ALA A 30 41.06 -0.63 4.70
CA ALA A 30 40.57 -0.76 3.32
C ALA A 30 39.39 -1.74 3.23
N HIS A 31 39.48 -2.91 3.87
CA HIS A 31 38.36 -3.88 3.95
C HIS A 31 37.14 -3.30 4.66
N ARG A 32 37.31 -2.54 5.75
CA ARG A 32 36.19 -1.87 6.41
C ARG A 32 35.55 -0.80 5.52
N GLY A 33 36.33 -0.07 4.75
CA GLY A 33 35.83 0.91 3.79
C GLY A 33 35.01 0.26 2.67
N GLU A 34 35.52 -0.84 2.12
CA GLU A 34 34.85 -1.62 1.07
C GLU A 34 33.56 -2.26 1.59
N ASN A 35 33.59 -2.90 2.76
CA ASN A 35 32.40 -3.49 3.39
C ASN A 35 31.31 -2.44 3.68
N ARG A 36 31.70 -1.23 4.11
CA ARG A 36 30.76 -0.12 4.33
C ARG A 36 30.11 0.34 3.03
N ARG A 37 30.88 0.40 1.93
CA ARG A 37 30.35 0.75 0.60
C ARG A 37 29.40 -0.33 0.08
N GLN A 38 29.78 -1.59 0.20
CA GLN A 38 28.93 -2.73 -0.18
C GLN A 38 27.63 -2.74 0.62
N GLN A 39 27.69 -2.52 1.94
CA GLN A 39 26.49 -2.45 2.77
C GLN A 39 25.60 -1.25 2.39
N ALA A 40 26.19 -0.09 2.09
CA ALA A 40 25.44 1.07 1.63
C ALA A 40 24.74 0.81 0.29
N GLU A 41 25.38 0.08 -0.61
CA GLU A 41 24.79 -0.30 -1.90
C GLU A 41 23.67 -1.33 -1.73
N VAL A 42 23.86 -2.35 -0.91
CA VAL A 42 22.80 -3.31 -0.54
C VAL A 42 21.61 -2.59 0.06
N ASN A 43 21.85 -1.64 0.98
CA ASN A 43 20.76 -0.86 1.59
C ASN A 43 20.03 0.01 0.55
N ARG A 44 20.74 0.59 -0.42
CA ARG A 44 20.12 1.35 -1.51
C ARG A 44 19.27 0.47 -2.41
N GLN A 45 19.83 -0.66 -2.85
CA GLN A 45 19.13 -1.62 -3.69
C GLN A 45 17.86 -2.12 -2.99
N TRP A 46 17.98 -2.45 -1.70
CA TRP A 46 16.86 -2.89 -0.88
C TRP A 46 15.72 -1.86 -0.78
N VAL A 47 16.02 -0.56 -0.77
CA VAL A 47 15.01 0.51 -0.81
C VAL A 47 14.39 0.64 -2.19
N ILE A 48 15.19 0.49 -3.26
CA ILE A 48 14.71 0.54 -4.65
C ILE A 48 13.75 -0.62 -4.91
N ASP A 49 14.12 -1.83 -4.51
CA ASP A 49 13.32 -3.04 -4.69
C ASP A 49 11.99 -2.92 -3.94
N ARG A 50 12.02 -2.48 -2.68
CA ARG A 50 10.79 -2.19 -1.91
C ARG A 50 9.89 -1.18 -2.60
N ARG A 51 10.46 -0.07 -3.10
CA ARG A 51 9.69 0.97 -3.79
C ARG A 51 9.02 0.43 -5.06
N ALA A 52 9.71 -0.44 -5.81
CA ALA A 52 9.15 -1.05 -7.01
C ALA A 52 7.97 -1.98 -6.66
N VAL A 53 8.14 -2.88 -5.70
CA VAL A 53 7.09 -3.80 -5.24
C VAL A 53 5.88 -3.03 -4.72
N TYR A 54 6.09 -2.00 -3.90
CA TYR A 54 5.01 -1.17 -3.36
C TYR A 54 4.23 -0.44 -4.45
N ALA A 55 4.93 0.13 -5.42
CA ALA A 55 4.30 0.84 -6.53
C ALA A 55 3.46 -0.11 -7.39
N ASN A 56 3.99 -1.30 -7.71
CA ASN A 56 3.29 -2.30 -8.50
C ASN A 56 2.02 -2.79 -7.78
N TYR A 57 2.14 -3.14 -6.49
CA TYR A 57 1.00 -3.60 -5.70
C TYR A 57 -0.09 -2.53 -5.59
N LEU A 58 0.27 -1.30 -5.23
CA LEU A 58 -0.70 -0.21 -5.12
C LEU A 58 -1.35 0.11 -6.46
N ALA A 59 -0.58 0.15 -7.55
CA ALA A 59 -1.12 0.43 -8.87
C ALA A 59 -2.15 -0.62 -9.28
N LEU A 60 -1.87 -1.90 -9.07
CA LEU A 60 -2.81 -2.97 -9.38
C LEU A 60 -4.05 -2.90 -8.48
N ALA A 61 -3.87 -2.72 -7.16
CA ALA A 61 -4.99 -2.59 -6.23
C ALA A 61 -5.91 -1.40 -6.60
N GLU A 62 -5.36 -0.27 -7.03
CA GLU A 62 -6.11 0.90 -7.51
C GLU A 62 -6.79 0.67 -8.88
N VAL A 63 -6.21 -0.15 -9.75
CA VAL A 63 -6.86 -0.56 -11.00
C VAL A 63 -8.06 -1.45 -10.70
N MET A 64 -7.86 -2.50 -9.90
CA MET A 64 -8.92 -3.42 -9.50
C MET A 64 -10.05 -2.70 -8.74
N HIS A 65 -9.72 -1.78 -7.83
CA HIS A 65 -10.72 -0.97 -7.12
C HIS A 65 -11.61 -0.12 -8.06
N ARG A 66 -11.08 0.31 -9.20
CA ARG A 66 -11.86 1.02 -10.23
C ARG A 66 -12.61 0.07 -11.15
N GLU A 67 -12.03 -1.07 -11.47
CA GLU A 67 -12.64 -2.09 -12.31
C GLU A 67 -13.91 -2.64 -11.68
N ILE A 68 -13.87 -2.95 -10.37
CA ILE A 68 -15.04 -3.46 -9.65
C ILE A 68 -16.20 -2.44 -9.62
N ASP A 69 -15.91 -1.15 -9.66
CA ASP A 69 -16.93 -0.08 -9.80
C ASP A 69 -17.52 -0.03 -11.21
N SER A 70 -16.70 -0.25 -12.24
CA SER A 70 -17.19 -0.41 -13.61
C SER A 70 -18.17 -1.59 -13.73
N ILE A 71 -17.91 -2.70 -13.05
CA ILE A 71 -18.82 -3.85 -12.99
C ILE A 71 -20.08 -3.49 -12.18
N ALA A 72 -19.92 -2.79 -11.06
CA ALA A 72 -21.03 -2.36 -10.22
C ALA A 72 -21.99 -1.37 -10.89
N SER A 73 -21.56 -0.66 -11.92
CA SER A 73 -22.42 0.25 -12.70
C SER A 73 -23.64 -0.44 -13.33
N PHE A 74 -23.61 -1.76 -13.50
CA PHE A 74 -24.72 -2.57 -14.01
C PHE A 74 -25.72 -2.99 -12.91
N LEU A 75 -25.43 -2.73 -11.63
CA LEU A 75 -26.36 -3.00 -10.53
C LEU A 75 -27.54 -2.01 -10.55
N PRO A 76 -28.73 -2.44 -10.11
CA PRO A 76 -29.87 -1.56 -9.95
C PRO A 76 -29.60 -0.60 -8.79
N TYR A 77 -29.94 0.67 -8.95
CA TYR A 77 -29.64 1.69 -7.95
C TYR A 77 -30.19 1.33 -6.55
N ASP A 78 -31.50 1.04 -6.46
CA ASP A 78 -32.21 0.79 -5.20
C ASP A 78 -32.74 -0.65 -5.06
N GLY A 79 -32.35 -1.55 -5.97
CA GLY A 79 -32.80 -2.95 -5.97
C GLY A 79 -34.27 -3.16 -6.33
N LYS A 80 -35.03 -2.11 -6.67
CA LYS A 80 -36.45 -2.26 -7.06
C LYS A 80 -36.62 -2.66 -8.52
N VAL A 81 -35.64 -2.30 -9.36
CA VAL A 81 -35.61 -2.66 -10.78
C VAL A 81 -34.91 -4.00 -10.93
N LYS A 82 -35.50 -4.91 -11.71
CA LYS A 82 -34.84 -6.18 -12.06
C LYS A 82 -33.69 -5.91 -13.01
N ILE A 83 -32.57 -6.58 -12.78
CA ILE A 83 -31.41 -6.57 -13.66
C ILE A 83 -31.81 -7.19 -15.00
N LYS A 84 -31.39 -6.57 -16.11
CA LYS A 84 -31.63 -7.12 -17.44
C LYS A 84 -30.70 -8.33 -17.66
N PRO A 85 -31.11 -9.33 -18.46
CA PRO A 85 -30.24 -10.49 -18.74
C PRO A 85 -28.88 -10.12 -19.35
N GLU A 86 -28.82 -9.06 -20.14
CA GLU A 86 -27.57 -8.55 -20.73
C GLU A 86 -26.63 -7.99 -19.65
N ASP A 87 -27.14 -7.14 -18.77
CA ASP A 87 -26.41 -6.55 -17.64
C ASP A 87 -25.92 -7.64 -16.67
N ASP A 88 -26.74 -8.67 -16.42
CA ASP A 88 -26.38 -9.83 -15.58
C ASP A 88 -25.23 -10.66 -16.19
N GLY A 89 -25.21 -10.76 -17.52
CA GLY A 89 -24.10 -11.36 -18.27
C GLY A 89 -22.80 -10.58 -18.07
N PHE A 90 -22.84 -9.26 -18.23
CA PHE A 90 -21.67 -8.39 -18.01
C PHE A 90 -21.14 -8.47 -16.57
N ILE A 91 -22.03 -8.54 -15.57
CA ILE A 91 -21.60 -8.71 -14.17
C ILE A 91 -20.88 -10.05 -13.98
N SER A 92 -21.40 -11.13 -14.58
CA SER A 92 -20.82 -12.47 -14.42
C SER A 92 -19.47 -12.63 -15.11
N GLU A 93 -19.35 -12.09 -16.34
CA GLU A 93 -18.08 -12.05 -17.08
C GLU A 93 -17.06 -11.18 -16.36
N GLY A 94 -17.44 -9.95 -15.99
CA GLY A 94 -16.57 -9.03 -15.26
C GLY A 94 -16.07 -9.59 -13.93
N LEU A 95 -16.93 -10.30 -13.17
CA LEU A 95 -16.50 -10.96 -11.94
C LEU A 95 -15.48 -12.08 -12.20
N THR A 96 -15.66 -12.83 -13.29
CA THR A 96 -14.75 -13.91 -13.67
C THR A 96 -13.36 -13.36 -13.98
N ASP A 97 -13.29 -12.31 -14.79
CA ASP A 97 -12.04 -11.63 -15.14
C ASP A 97 -11.40 -10.99 -13.91
N TYR A 98 -12.21 -10.36 -13.05
CA TYR A 98 -11.76 -9.77 -11.80
C TYR A 98 -11.14 -10.81 -10.84
N PHE A 99 -11.75 -11.99 -10.70
CA PHE A 99 -11.20 -13.08 -9.89
C PHE A 99 -9.89 -13.61 -10.48
N ALA A 100 -9.79 -13.72 -11.80
CA ALA A 100 -8.55 -14.13 -12.46
C ALA A 100 -7.42 -13.12 -12.16
N SER A 101 -7.64 -11.81 -12.35
CA SER A 101 -6.63 -10.80 -11.99
C SER A 101 -6.31 -10.78 -10.50
N TRP A 102 -7.29 -11.04 -9.61
CA TRP A 102 -7.04 -11.16 -8.18
C TRP A 102 -6.09 -12.32 -7.87
N GLU A 103 -6.37 -13.52 -8.41
CA GLU A 103 -5.62 -14.74 -8.12
C GLU A 103 -4.26 -14.76 -8.83
N ASP A 104 -4.20 -14.40 -10.10
CA ASP A 104 -3.02 -14.55 -10.95
C ASP A 104 -2.05 -13.36 -10.89
N GLU A 105 -2.53 -12.16 -10.51
CA GLU A 105 -1.71 -10.94 -10.49
C GLU A 105 -1.55 -10.36 -9.07
N LEU A 106 -2.66 -10.13 -8.36
CA LEU A 106 -2.62 -9.45 -7.06
C LEU A 106 -2.03 -10.33 -5.96
N GLN A 107 -2.41 -11.62 -5.88
CA GLN A 107 -1.90 -12.53 -4.85
C GLN A 107 -0.38 -12.76 -4.94
N PRO A 108 0.23 -12.99 -6.12
CA PRO A 108 1.68 -13.06 -6.24
C PRO A 108 2.39 -11.77 -5.78
N LEU A 109 1.87 -10.60 -6.17
CA LEU A 109 2.43 -9.31 -5.74
C LEU A 109 2.28 -9.09 -4.23
N LEU A 110 1.19 -9.55 -3.62
CA LEU A 110 1.03 -9.54 -2.17
C LEU A 110 2.11 -10.41 -1.50
N GLY A 111 2.39 -11.59 -2.05
CA GLY A 111 3.47 -12.46 -1.57
C GLY A 111 4.84 -11.78 -1.64
N GLU A 112 5.17 -11.13 -2.75
CA GLU A 112 6.41 -10.36 -2.88
C GLU A 112 6.50 -9.22 -1.87
N LEU A 113 5.40 -8.47 -1.70
CA LEU A 113 5.31 -7.38 -0.72
C LEU A 113 5.54 -7.89 0.69
N GLN A 114 4.94 -9.01 1.08
CA GLN A 114 5.10 -9.63 2.40
C GLN A 114 6.55 -10.07 2.69
N LEU A 115 7.36 -10.35 1.67
CA LEU A 115 8.78 -10.71 1.83
C LEU A 115 9.67 -9.50 2.09
N VAL A 116 9.32 -8.33 1.55
CA VAL A 116 10.17 -7.14 1.60
C VAL A 116 9.71 -6.08 2.61
N ALA A 117 8.43 -6.06 2.95
CA ALA A 117 7.81 -5.04 3.79
C ALA A 117 7.92 -5.32 5.29
N SER A 118 7.71 -4.28 6.09
CA SER A 118 7.40 -4.45 7.51
C SER A 118 6.07 -5.17 7.70
N ASN A 119 5.91 -5.81 8.87
CA ASN A 119 4.66 -6.48 9.24
C ASN A 119 3.43 -5.57 9.16
N ASN A 120 3.59 -4.26 9.38
CA ASN A 120 2.47 -3.32 9.33
C ASN A 120 1.96 -3.13 7.90
N VAL A 121 2.88 -2.84 6.97
CA VAL A 121 2.56 -2.68 5.54
C VAL A 121 2.07 -4.00 4.94
N ALA A 122 2.69 -5.12 5.29
CA ALA A 122 2.25 -6.45 4.87
C ALA A 122 0.81 -6.76 5.34
N ASN A 123 0.47 -6.47 6.59
CA ASN A 123 -0.88 -6.67 7.10
C ASN A 123 -1.91 -5.76 6.41
N LEU A 124 -1.57 -4.49 6.17
CA LEU A 124 -2.46 -3.56 5.48
C LEU A 124 -2.66 -3.93 4.00
N ALA A 125 -1.62 -4.44 3.33
CA ALA A 125 -1.75 -4.95 1.96
C ALA A 125 -2.68 -6.15 1.93
N ASP A 126 -2.52 -7.10 2.84
CA ASP A 126 -3.44 -8.24 2.98
C ASP A 126 -4.89 -7.75 3.21
N ARG A 127 -5.08 -6.68 4.02
CA ARG A 127 -6.40 -6.08 4.24
C ARG A 127 -6.98 -5.51 2.97
N VAL A 128 -6.18 -4.79 2.19
CA VAL A 128 -6.61 -4.24 0.90
C VAL A 128 -7.06 -5.36 -0.02
N SER A 129 -6.29 -6.44 -0.13
CA SER A 129 -6.67 -7.61 -0.93
C SER A 129 -8.00 -8.23 -0.44
N GLY A 130 -8.18 -8.38 0.86
CA GLY A 130 -9.43 -8.85 1.45
C GLY A 130 -10.61 -7.89 1.23
N ALA A 131 -10.41 -6.58 1.34
CA ALA A 131 -11.42 -5.56 1.08
C ALA A 131 -11.88 -5.56 -0.38
N LEU A 132 -10.94 -5.71 -1.31
CA LEU A 132 -11.23 -5.87 -2.74
C LEU A 132 -12.05 -7.13 -3.03
N MET A 133 -11.88 -8.18 -2.23
CA MET A 133 -12.68 -9.41 -2.30
C MET A 133 -14.07 -9.21 -1.69
N GLU A 134 -14.19 -8.54 -0.54
CA GLU A 134 -15.50 -8.25 0.08
C GLU A 134 -16.43 -7.42 -0.83
N LEU A 135 -15.87 -6.56 -1.70
CA LEU A 135 -16.65 -5.81 -2.69
C LEU A 135 -17.39 -6.72 -3.69
N THR A 136 -16.83 -7.88 -4.02
CA THR A 136 -17.44 -8.80 -5.00
C THR A 136 -18.75 -9.40 -4.48
N ILE A 137 -18.91 -9.57 -3.16
CA ILE A 137 -20.09 -10.18 -2.53
C ILE A 137 -21.38 -9.44 -2.91
N PHE A 138 -21.31 -8.11 -3.06
CA PHE A 138 -22.45 -7.30 -3.47
C PHE A 138 -22.88 -7.59 -4.90
N LEU A 139 -21.90 -7.79 -5.78
CA LEU A 139 -22.10 -8.13 -7.18
C LEU A 139 -22.57 -9.56 -7.33
N GLU A 140 -21.94 -10.53 -6.67
CA GLU A 140 -22.35 -11.93 -6.67
C GLU A 140 -23.81 -12.11 -6.24
N ARG A 141 -24.22 -11.38 -5.21
CA ARG A 141 -25.59 -11.41 -4.67
C ARG A 141 -26.55 -10.47 -5.37
N ARG A 142 -26.10 -9.74 -6.40
CA ARG A 142 -26.92 -8.78 -7.17
C ARG A 142 -27.62 -7.76 -6.27
N GLN A 143 -26.91 -7.28 -5.25
CA GLN A 143 -27.43 -6.28 -4.34
C GLN A 143 -27.61 -4.93 -5.03
N ALA A 144 -28.36 -4.04 -4.39
CA ALA A 144 -28.51 -2.68 -4.87
C ALA A 144 -27.16 -1.93 -4.85
N PHE A 145 -26.96 -1.04 -5.81
CA PHE A 145 -25.78 -0.17 -5.86
C PHE A 145 -25.62 0.64 -4.55
N THR A 146 -26.72 1.07 -3.94
CA THR A 146 -26.71 1.78 -2.65
C THR A 146 -26.13 0.96 -1.49
N SER A 147 -26.16 -0.37 -1.57
CA SER A 147 -25.55 -1.25 -0.57
C SER A 147 -24.06 -1.45 -0.82
N TYR A 148 -23.64 -1.42 -2.08
CA TYR A 148 -22.26 -1.58 -2.53
C TYR A 148 -21.40 -0.34 -2.26
N TYR A 149 -21.91 0.83 -2.66
CA TYR A 149 -21.15 2.09 -2.70
C TYR A 149 -20.48 2.48 -1.36
N PRO A 150 -21.12 2.31 -0.18
CA PRO A 150 -20.48 2.66 1.08
C PRO A 150 -19.24 1.80 1.40
N VAL A 151 -19.25 0.52 1.02
CA VAL A 151 -18.10 -0.39 1.20
C VAL A 151 -17.00 -0.06 0.22
N TRP A 152 -17.33 0.43 -0.98
CA TRP A 152 -16.36 0.90 -1.96
C TRP A 152 -15.48 2.05 -1.42
N PHE A 153 -16.06 3.03 -0.72
CA PHE A 153 -15.27 4.09 -0.04
C PHE A 153 -14.44 3.54 1.10
N GLN A 154 -14.97 2.57 1.84
CA GLN A 154 -14.22 1.95 2.92
C GLN A 154 -12.97 1.24 2.40
N ALA A 155 -13.06 0.56 1.26
CA ALA A 155 -11.91 -0.01 0.56
C ALA A 155 -10.95 1.07 0.03
N GLN A 156 -11.47 2.17 -0.55
CA GLN A 156 -10.66 3.29 -1.01
C GLN A 156 -9.83 3.91 0.12
N ASP A 157 -10.46 4.11 1.27
CA ASP A 157 -9.85 4.66 2.47
C ASP A 157 -8.71 3.76 2.98
N LEU A 158 -8.91 2.45 2.92
CA LEU A 158 -7.90 1.46 3.27
C LEU A 158 -6.69 1.50 2.30
N ILE A 159 -6.91 1.67 1.00
CA ILE A 159 -5.83 1.88 0.01
C ILE A 159 -5.03 3.14 0.34
N HIS A 160 -5.70 4.23 0.76
CA HIS A 160 -5.04 5.45 1.18
C HIS A 160 -4.19 5.26 2.45
N VAL A 161 -4.68 4.50 3.43
CA VAL A 161 -3.91 4.14 4.64
C VAL A 161 -2.68 3.31 4.27
N LEU A 162 -2.82 2.29 3.42
CA LEU A 162 -1.69 1.48 2.95
C LEU A 162 -0.63 2.34 2.26
N ARG A 163 -1.06 3.21 1.34
CA ARG A 163 -0.15 4.12 0.63
C ARG A 163 0.63 5.02 1.60
N ASN A 164 -0.03 5.54 2.64
CA ASN A 164 0.62 6.36 3.65
C ASN A 164 1.65 5.57 4.46
N GLU A 165 1.32 4.36 4.89
CA GLU A 165 2.24 3.50 5.66
C GLU A 165 3.45 3.07 4.82
N MET A 166 3.25 2.73 3.55
CA MET A 166 4.36 2.46 2.61
C MET A 166 5.29 3.68 2.48
N ARG A 167 4.74 4.90 2.46
CA ARG A 167 5.56 6.13 2.43
C ARG A 167 6.36 6.31 3.71
N ILE A 168 5.75 6.07 4.87
CA ILE A 168 6.43 6.14 6.17
C ILE A 168 7.60 5.15 6.20
N GLU A 169 7.36 3.90 5.78
CA GLU A 169 8.40 2.86 5.75
C GLU A 169 9.57 3.23 4.82
N LEU A 170 9.29 3.92 3.71
CA LEU A 170 10.30 4.44 2.78
C LEU A 170 10.98 5.74 3.27
N GLY A 171 10.63 6.26 4.46
CA GLY A 171 11.16 7.51 4.99
C GLY A 171 10.65 8.77 4.26
N LEU A 172 9.51 8.66 3.57
CA LEU A 172 8.86 9.76 2.88
C LEU A 172 7.82 10.43 3.78
N PRO A 173 7.51 11.72 3.59
CA PRO A 173 6.45 12.39 4.34
C PRO A 173 5.10 11.69 4.16
N SER A 174 4.43 11.35 5.25
CA SER A 174 3.05 10.86 5.25
C SER A 174 2.05 12.01 5.36
N HIS A 175 0.84 11.78 4.85
CA HIS A 175 -0.28 12.71 5.00
C HIS A 175 -1.42 11.92 5.67
N GLY A 176 -1.43 11.83 6.99
CA GLY A 176 -2.51 11.17 7.75
C GLY A 176 -2.02 10.35 8.95
N ASP A 177 -2.99 9.77 9.66
CA ASP A 177 -2.78 9.01 10.89
C ASP A 177 -2.33 7.57 10.61
N SER A 178 -1.33 7.11 11.36
CA SER A 178 -0.87 5.72 11.38
C SER A 178 -1.83 4.81 12.17
N VAL A 179 -2.02 3.56 11.76
CA VAL A 179 -3.03 2.67 12.35
C VAL A 179 -2.42 1.54 13.21
N ARG A 180 -3.13 1.14 14.27
CA ARG A 180 -2.85 -0.05 15.10
C ARG A 180 -3.72 -1.23 14.67
N VAL A 181 -3.17 -2.45 14.73
CA VAL A 181 -3.78 -3.71 14.26
C VAL A 181 -4.95 -4.16 15.15
N GLU A 182 -6.13 -4.47 14.57
CA GLU A 182 -7.35 -4.90 15.28
C GLU A 182 -8.20 -5.96 14.54
N HIS A 183 -9.22 -6.52 15.22
CA HIS A 183 -9.92 -7.79 14.92
C HIS A 183 -10.97 -7.79 13.78
N ASN A 184 -11.32 -6.64 13.20
CA ASN A 184 -12.39 -6.57 12.19
C ASN A 184 -11.87 -6.79 10.77
N TRP A 185 -11.27 -7.95 10.48
CA TRP A 185 -10.81 -8.25 9.11
C TRP A 185 -11.91 -8.10 8.05
N PRO A 186 -11.68 -7.46 6.89
CA PRO A 186 -10.46 -6.74 6.47
C PRO A 186 -10.39 -5.28 6.98
N TRP A 187 -11.49 -4.74 7.46
CA TRP A 187 -11.66 -3.33 7.86
C TRP A 187 -10.84 -2.89 9.08
N LEU A 188 -10.53 -1.60 9.13
CA LEU A 188 -9.85 -0.99 10.27
C LEU A 188 -10.89 -0.34 11.19
N PRO A 189 -11.02 -0.75 12.47
CA PRO A 189 -12.00 -0.15 13.39
C PRO A 189 -11.73 1.33 13.70
N SER A 190 -10.47 1.76 13.53
CA SER A 190 -10.07 3.16 13.65
C SER A 190 -10.56 4.04 12.50
N ARG A 191 -11.11 3.44 11.44
CA ARG A 191 -11.60 4.14 10.26
C ARG A 191 -13.13 4.13 10.23
N PRO A 192 -13.76 5.09 9.54
CA PRO A 192 -15.21 5.14 9.44
C PRO A 192 -15.77 3.82 8.90
N SER A 193 -16.86 3.35 9.52
CA SER A 193 -17.59 2.20 9.01
C SER A 193 -18.31 2.56 7.71
N ALA A 194 -18.80 1.55 6.99
CA ALA A 194 -19.53 1.75 5.74
C ALA A 194 -20.70 2.74 5.92
N GLU A 195 -21.42 2.71 7.04
CA GLU A 195 -22.56 3.58 7.31
C GLU A 195 -22.21 5.08 7.31
N TYR A 196 -20.95 5.44 7.61
CA TYR A 196 -20.50 6.83 7.57
C TYR A 196 -20.52 7.43 6.16
N TYR A 197 -20.38 6.60 5.13
CA TYR A 197 -20.34 7.04 3.73
C TYR A 197 -21.71 7.16 3.08
N ILE A 198 -22.78 6.83 3.80
CA ILE A 198 -24.16 7.00 3.32
C ILE A 198 -24.50 8.50 3.37
N GLN A 199 -24.65 9.14 2.21
CA GLN A 199 -25.14 10.51 2.13
C GLN A 199 -26.66 10.52 2.33
N ASP A 200 -27.13 11.19 3.38
CA ASP A 200 -28.55 11.40 3.61
C ASP A 200 -29.10 12.45 2.64
N HIS A 201 -29.63 12.00 1.50
CA HIS A 201 -30.28 12.87 0.52
C HIS A 201 -31.73 13.25 0.91
N SER A 202 -32.21 12.87 2.10
CA SER A 202 -33.59 13.15 2.52
C SER A 202 -33.87 14.60 2.94
N GLY A 203 -32.84 15.45 3.07
CA GLY A 203 -32.98 16.82 3.58
C GLY A 203 -33.19 17.94 2.54
N GLN A 204 -33.20 17.65 1.23
CA GLN A 204 -33.23 18.69 0.19
C GLN A 204 -34.54 18.67 -0.62
N SER A 205 -35.68 18.73 0.08
CA SER A 205 -36.98 18.95 -0.54
C SER A 205 -37.90 19.89 0.23
N ASP A 206 -37.36 20.78 1.08
CA ASP A 206 -38.15 21.81 1.78
C ASP A 206 -37.38 23.14 1.91
N SER A 207 -37.21 23.89 0.82
CA SER A 207 -36.94 25.34 0.89
C SER A 207 -37.04 26.07 -0.46
N GLU A 208 -38.08 25.82 -1.25
CA GLU A 208 -38.47 26.74 -2.34
C GLU A 208 -39.99 26.97 -2.34
N GLY A 209 -40.44 27.60 -1.26
CA GLY A 209 -41.83 28.01 -1.05
C GLY A 209 -41.94 29.40 -0.45
N THR A 210 -41.06 30.33 -0.85
CA THR A 210 -41.21 31.74 -0.45
C THR A 210 -42.32 32.37 -1.30
N SER A 211 -43.53 32.37 -0.74
CA SER A 211 -44.68 33.12 -1.24
C SER A 211 -44.33 34.61 -1.35
N ARG A 212 -44.15 35.09 -2.58
CA ARG A 212 -44.17 36.51 -2.94
C ARG A 212 -45.62 36.92 -3.19
N THR A 213 -46.37 37.25 -2.14
CA THR A 213 -47.60 38.04 -2.29
C THR A 213 -47.21 39.52 -2.23
N GLY A 214 -46.96 40.07 -3.42
CA GLY A 214 -46.81 41.50 -3.62
C GLY A 214 -48.14 42.22 -3.46
N THR A 215 -48.17 43.13 -2.49
CA THR A 215 -49.13 44.22 -2.33
C THR A 215 -49.26 44.98 -3.65
N ARG A 216 -50.48 45.11 -4.18
CA ARG A 216 -50.78 45.98 -5.31
C ARG A 216 -51.72 47.08 -4.82
N GLU A 217 -51.15 48.27 -4.64
CA GLU A 217 -51.87 49.52 -4.54
C GLU A 217 -52.54 49.82 -5.89
N SER A 218 -53.85 50.10 -5.87
CA SER A 218 -54.59 51.12 -6.63
C SER A 218 -56.05 51.08 -6.22
#